data_AF-A0AAN7GE25-F1
#
_entry.id   AF-A0AAN7GE25-F1
#
_cell.length_a   1.000
_cell.length_b   1.000
_cell.length_c   1.000
_cell.angle_alpha   90.00
_cell.angle_beta   90.00
_cell.angle_gamma   90.00
#
_symmetry.space_group_name_H-M   'P 1'
#
loop_
_entity.id
_entity.type
_entity.pdbx_description
1 polymer ?
#
loop_
_entity_poly.entity_id
_entity_poly.type
_entity_poly.pdbx_seq_one_letter_code
_entity_poly.pdbx_strand_id
1 'polypeptide(L)'
;MMRFLVEEPIRIEEKLSFDYTKHHPVAYMPVVSCGSVDSGAKFKELTQSTTSQQSLVILPNQKLKATVFLTLPESDYNKNLGIFQIRVDFLSANGQTLVSSTHPCMLLFKSEHARLLLTILKIAPLIAGYILESQTISVKFQGFTEGHMPTSCLRVLIE
;
A
#
# COMPACT_ATOMS: atom_id res chain seq x y z
N MET A 1 -5.96 40.28 -9.74
CA MET A 1 -5.45 39.49 -8.61
C MET A 1 -5.72 38.02 -8.89
N MET A 2 -4.66 37.24 -9.16
CA MET A 2 -4.75 35.83 -9.54
C MET A 2 -5.33 34.99 -8.40
N ARG A 3 -6.38 34.23 -8.73
CA ARG A 3 -7.02 33.28 -7.82
C ARG A 3 -6.28 31.96 -7.89
N PHE A 4 -6.05 31.38 -6.73
CA PHE A 4 -5.44 30.07 -6.46
C PHE A 4 -5.91 28.97 -7.43
N LEU A 5 -5.08 28.63 -8.42
CA LEU A 5 -5.13 27.34 -9.10
C LEU A 5 -4.21 26.39 -8.34
N VAL A 6 -4.67 25.91 -7.19
CA VAL A 6 -4.00 24.79 -6.50
C VAL A 6 -4.62 23.53 -7.08
N GLU A 7 -3.86 22.84 -7.91
CA GLU A 7 -4.26 21.54 -8.46
C GLU A 7 -4.27 20.51 -7.33
N GLU A 8 -5.43 19.89 -7.09
CA GLU A 8 -5.55 18.85 -6.08
C GLU A 8 -4.82 17.58 -6.57
N PRO A 9 -3.93 16.99 -5.76
CA PRO A 9 -3.24 15.78 -6.17
C PRO A 9 -4.25 14.64 -6.29
N ILE A 10 -4.23 13.96 -7.43
CA ILE A 10 -5.01 12.74 -7.66
C ILE A 10 -4.61 11.70 -6.61
N ARG A 11 -5.60 11.16 -5.89
CA ARG A 11 -5.42 10.12 -4.88
C ARG A 11 -6.05 8.83 -5.37
N ILE A 12 -5.27 7.76 -5.38
CA ILE A 12 -5.72 6.41 -5.70
C ILE A 12 -5.45 5.55 -4.46
N GLU A 13 -6.48 4.86 -3.99
CA GLU A 13 -6.39 3.95 -2.87
C GLU A 13 -6.96 2.60 -3.30
N GLU A 14 -6.19 1.54 -3.10
CA GLU A 14 -6.57 0.19 -3.50
C GLU A 14 -6.15 -0.82 -2.42
N LYS A 15 -6.99 -1.84 -2.22
CA LYS A 15 -6.70 -2.92 -1.28
C LYS A 15 -5.79 -3.95 -1.93
N LEU A 16 -4.57 -4.06 -1.41
CA LEU A 16 -3.59 -5.03 -1.88
C LEU A 16 -3.86 -6.43 -1.33
N SER A 17 -3.67 -7.45 -2.17
CA SER A 17 -3.73 -8.86 -1.78
C SER A 17 -2.37 -9.51 -2.00
N PHE A 18 -1.84 -10.10 -0.93
CA PHE A 18 -0.53 -10.74 -0.90
C PHE A 18 -0.68 -12.26 -0.81
N ASP A 19 0.05 -12.98 -1.64
CA ASP A 19 0.17 -14.44 -1.54
C ASP A 19 1.34 -14.82 -0.62
N TYR A 20 1.02 -15.08 0.64
CA TYR A 20 1.98 -15.45 1.68
C TYR A 20 2.49 -16.90 1.57
N THR A 21 2.04 -17.68 0.57
CA THR A 21 2.65 -18.99 0.29
C THR A 21 4.02 -18.87 -0.38
N LYS A 22 4.33 -17.68 -0.93
CA LYS A 22 5.61 -17.36 -1.55
C LYS A 22 6.58 -16.79 -0.53
N HIS A 23 7.88 -17.06 -0.72
CA HIS A 23 8.95 -16.51 0.13
C HIS A 23 8.96 -14.98 0.16
N HIS A 24 8.61 -14.33 -0.95
CA HIS A 24 8.49 -12.87 -1.06
C HIS A 24 7.09 -12.55 -1.58
N PRO A 25 6.13 -12.24 -0.70
CA PRO A 25 4.78 -11.93 -1.13
C PRO A 25 4.77 -10.60 -1.89
N VAL A 26 4.14 -10.63 -3.06
CA VAL A 26 4.05 -9.48 -3.97
C VAL A 26 2.58 -9.13 -4.20
N ALA A 27 2.28 -7.84 -4.25
CA ALA A 27 1.00 -7.31 -4.67
C ALA A 27 1.19 -6.25 -5.76
N TYR A 28 0.21 -6.14 -6.66
CA TYR A 28 0.21 -5.16 -7.75
C TYR A 28 -0.96 -4.21 -7.60
N MET A 29 -0.73 -2.94 -7.94
CA MET A 29 -1.71 -1.87 -7.91
C MET A 29 -1.70 -1.15 -9.27
N PRO A 30 -2.66 -1.42 -10.16
CA PRO A 30 -2.73 -0.74 -11.44
C PRO A 30 -3.13 0.74 -11.26
N VAL A 31 -2.32 1.65 -11.81
CA VAL A 31 -2.70 3.06 -11.99
C VAL A 31 -3.46 3.24 -13.30
N VAL A 32 -2.96 2.61 -14.36
CA VAL A 32 -3.58 2.58 -15.70
C VAL A 32 -3.79 1.13 -16.13
N SER A 33 -2.71 0.36 -16.17
CA SER A 33 -2.73 -1.09 -16.43
C SER A 33 -1.37 -1.70 -16.08
N CYS A 34 -1.36 -2.93 -15.59
CA CYS A 34 -0.15 -3.74 -15.45
C CYS A 34 -0.06 -4.65 -16.67
N GLY A 35 0.58 -4.19 -17.76
CA GLY A 35 0.81 -5.02 -18.94
C GLY A 35 1.81 -6.13 -18.63
N SER A 36 1.53 -7.36 -19.07
CA SER A 36 2.43 -8.52 -19.10
C SER A 36 2.79 -9.28 -17.81
N VAL A 37 2.16 -9.00 -16.66
CA VAL A 37 2.35 -9.81 -15.45
C VAL A 37 1.11 -10.67 -15.19
N ASP A 38 1.30 -11.99 -15.20
CA ASP A 38 0.32 -13.05 -14.94
C ASP A 38 -0.21 -12.99 -13.49
N SER A 39 -0.88 -11.89 -13.19
CA SER A 39 -1.51 -11.62 -11.92
C SER A 39 -2.91 -12.21 -12.05
N GLY A 40 -3.17 -13.34 -11.38
CA GLY A 40 -4.50 -13.95 -11.29
C GLY A 40 -5.60 -13.06 -10.68
N ALA A 41 -5.31 -11.78 -10.42
CA ALA A 41 -6.28 -10.74 -10.19
C ALA A 41 -7.08 -10.51 -11.48
N LYS A 42 -8.16 -11.29 -11.63
CA LYS A 42 -9.26 -10.95 -12.53
C LYS A 42 -9.63 -9.50 -12.26
N PHE A 43 -9.35 -8.63 -13.22
CA PHE A 43 -9.88 -7.29 -13.28
C PHE A 43 -11.41 -7.43 -13.26
N LYS A 44 -12.02 -7.32 -12.08
CA LYS A 44 -13.43 -6.98 -12.00
C LYS A 44 -13.49 -5.56 -12.50
N GLU A 45 -13.87 -5.45 -13.77
CA GLU A 45 -14.57 -4.30 -14.30
C GLU A 45 -15.42 -3.71 -13.17
N LEU A 46 -14.96 -2.58 -12.61
CA LEU A 46 -15.71 -1.83 -11.62
C LEU A 46 -16.87 -1.17 -12.37
N THR A 47 -17.84 -2.00 -12.76
CA THR A 47 -19.10 -1.54 -13.31
C THR A 47 -19.88 -0.94 -12.16
N GLN A 48 -20.18 0.34 -12.35
CA GLN A 48 -21.18 1.16 -11.65
C GLN A 48 -20.71 1.79 -10.34
N SER A 49 -19.94 2.88 -10.44
CA SER A 49 -20.54 4.23 -10.39
C SER A 49 -19.45 5.29 -10.36
N THR A 50 -19.07 5.82 -11.53
CA THR A 50 -19.00 7.26 -11.86
C THR A 50 -18.36 7.34 -13.25
N THR A 51 -19.10 7.98 -14.13
CA THR A 51 -18.88 8.35 -15.52
C THR A 51 -17.42 8.67 -15.92
N SER A 52 -17.11 8.25 -17.16
CA SER A 52 -15.93 8.54 -18.00
C SER A 52 -14.68 7.66 -17.80
N GLN A 53 -14.40 6.89 -18.85
CA GLN A 53 -13.08 6.40 -19.20
C GLN A 53 -12.11 7.60 -19.25
N GLN A 54 -11.52 7.94 -18.13
CA GLN A 54 -10.27 8.68 -18.10
C GLN A 54 -9.22 7.67 -17.70
N SER A 55 -8.45 7.20 -18.69
CA SER A 55 -7.13 6.67 -18.39
C SER A 55 -6.44 7.74 -17.55
N LEU A 56 -6.17 7.46 -16.28
CA LEU A 56 -5.47 8.38 -15.40
C LEU A 56 -4.02 8.47 -15.89
N VAL A 57 -3.79 9.35 -16.86
CA VAL A 57 -2.46 9.61 -17.39
C VAL A 57 -1.78 10.52 -16.38
N ILE A 58 -0.85 9.96 -15.62
CA ILE A 58 0.07 10.75 -14.82
C ILE A 58 0.89 11.59 -15.81
N LEU A 59 0.85 12.91 -15.66
CA LEU A 59 1.64 13.78 -16.53
C LEU A 59 3.14 13.61 -16.23
N PRO A 60 4.00 13.69 -17.27
CA PRO A 60 5.44 13.67 -17.06
C PRO A 60 5.87 14.81 -16.13
N ASN A 61 6.91 14.58 -15.33
CA ASN A 61 7.46 15.52 -14.36
C ASN A 61 6.57 15.86 -13.15
N GLN A 62 5.51 15.08 -12.89
CA GLN A 62 4.75 15.18 -11.65
C GLN A 62 5.45 14.48 -10.49
N LYS A 63 5.41 15.08 -9.30
CA LYS A 63 5.93 14.46 -8.06
C LYS A 63 4.90 13.48 -7.51
N LEU A 64 5.24 12.21 -7.44
CA LEU A 64 4.39 11.20 -6.85
C LEU A 64 4.73 10.96 -5.38
N LYS A 65 3.69 10.54 -4.65
CA LYS A 65 3.78 10.08 -3.27
C LYS A 65 2.96 8.79 -3.17
N ALA A 66 3.57 7.73 -2.66
CA ALA A 66 2.87 6.49 -2.35
C ALA A 66 2.90 6.28 -0.84
N THR A 67 1.80 5.80 -0.26
CA THR A 67 1.74 5.41 1.14
C THR A 67 1.18 4.01 1.22
N VAL A 68 1.93 3.10 1.85
CA VAL A 68 1.48 1.73 2.08
C VAL A 68 0.96 1.65 3.51
N PHE A 69 -0.30 1.24 3.65
CA PHE A 69 -0.92 0.93 4.94
C PHE A 69 -0.94 -0.59 5.12
N LEU A 70 -0.20 -1.07 6.11
CA LEU A 70 -0.13 -2.49 6.42
C LEU A 70 -0.79 -2.73 7.77
N THR A 71 -1.93 -3.43 7.77
CA THR A 71 -2.64 -3.80 8.99
C THR A 71 -2.29 -5.24 9.35
N LEU A 72 -1.61 -5.43 10.47
CA LEU A 72 -1.20 -6.75 10.96
C LEU A 72 -1.83 -7.05 12.33
N PRO A 73 -2.18 -8.31 12.62
CA PRO A 73 -2.57 -8.72 13.96
C PRO A 73 -1.37 -8.67 14.93
N GLU A 74 -1.61 -8.33 16.19
CA GLU A 74 -0.60 -8.30 17.27
C GLU A 74 -0.25 -9.71 17.79
N SER A 75 -0.01 -10.66 16.87
CA SER A 75 0.33 -12.05 17.20
C SER A 75 1.79 -12.19 17.66
N ASP A 76 2.08 -13.25 18.43
CA ASP A 76 3.46 -13.55 18.85
C ASP A 76 4.41 -13.76 17.66
N TYR A 77 3.92 -14.38 16.58
CA TYR A 77 4.66 -14.50 15.33
C TYR A 77 5.04 -13.12 14.75
N ASN A 78 4.06 -12.24 14.56
CA ASN A 78 4.29 -10.93 13.96
C ASN A 78 5.19 -10.05 14.82
N LYS A 79 5.04 -10.12 16.15
CA LYS A 79 5.91 -9.39 17.10
C LYS A 79 7.37 -9.83 17.02
N ASN A 80 7.61 -11.11 16.79
CA ASN A 80 8.95 -11.68 16.69
C ASN A 80 9.60 -11.53 15.30
N LEU A 81 8.89 -11.02 14.30
CA LEU A 81 9.45 -10.71 12.97
C LEU A 81 10.56 -9.64 13.05
N GLY A 82 10.50 -8.75 14.05
CA GLY A 82 11.45 -7.66 14.17
C GLY A 82 11.28 -6.65 13.03
N ILE A 83 12.40 -6.19 12.46
CA ILE A 83 12.42 -5.24 11.35
C ILE A 83 12.24 -6.03 10.05
N PHE A 84 11.25 -5.63 9.25
CA PHE A 84 11.03 -6.12 7.90
C PHE A 84 11.01 -4.95 6.92
N GLN A 85 11.22 -5.21 5.64
CA GLN A 85 11.32 -4.16 4.63
C GLN A 85 10.10 -4.16 3.72
N ILE A 86 9.62 -2.96 3.36
CA ILE A 86 8.61 -2.78 2.34
C ILE A 86 9.26 -2.10 1.15
N ARG A 87 9.17 -2.75 0.00
CA ARG A 87 9.63 -2.21 -1.27
C ARG A 87 8.44 -1.84 -2.15
N VAL A 88 8.50 -0.67 -2.74
CA VAL A 88 7.55 -0.20 -3.75
C VAL A 88 8.30 0.08 -5.04
N ASP A 89 7.91 -0.62 -6.09
CA ASP A 89 8.44 -0.48 -7.43
C ASP A 89 7.42 0.19 -8.33
N PHE A 90 7.84 1.26 -8.99
CA PHE A 90 7.08 1.95 -10.03
C PHE A 90 7.36 1.25 -11.36
N LEU A 91 6.33 0.68 -11.97
CA LEU A 91 6.44 -0.07 -13.21
C LEU A 91 5.87 0.73 -14.39
N SER A 92 6.54 0.61 -15.54
CA SER A 92 6.04 1.08 -16.82
C SER A 92 4.99 0.12 -17.40
N ALA A 93 4.27 0.55 -18.44
CA ALA A 93 3.28 -0.26 -19.17
C ALA A 93 3.86 -1.59 -19.70
N ASN A 94 5.17 -1.63 -19.96
CA ASN A 94 5.89 -2.82 -20.43
C ASN A 94 6.36 -3.74 -19.28
N GLY A 95 5.96 -3.49 -18.03
CA GLY A 95 6.36 -4.27 -16.86
C GLY A 95 7.78 -4.00 -16.36
N GLN A 96 8.52 -3.06 -16.97
CA GLN A 96 9.88 -2.69 -16.54
C GLN A 96 9.83 -1.80 -15.30
N THR A 97 10.71 -2.07 -14.33
CA THR A 97 10.85 -1.25 -13.12
C THR A 97 11.55 0.06 -13.46
N LEU A 98 10.83 1.17 -13.34
CA LEU A 98 11.35 2.53 -13.53
C LEU A 98 12.17 2.96 -12.33
N VAL A 99 11.58 2.83 -11.14
CA VAL A 99 12.20 3.18 -9.87
C VAL A 99 11.74 2.20 -8.81
N SER A 100 12.65 1.89 -7.88
CA SER A 100 12.38 1.12 -6.68
C SER A 100 12.70 1.97 -5.45
N SER A 101 11.86 1.90 -4.44
CA SER A 101 12.14 2.48 -3.13
C SER A 101 11.83 1.48 -2.03
N THR A 102 12.75 1.33 -1.09
CA THR A 102 12.64 0.36 0.01
C THR A 102 12.76 1.10 1.34
N HIS A 103 11.84 0.82 2.26
CA HIS A 103 11.87 1.37 3.61
C HIS A 103 11.78 0.24 4.66
N PRO A 104 12.67 0.25 5.67
CA PRO A 104 12.52 -0.63 6.81
C PRO A 104 11.35 -0.17 7.67
N CYS A 105 10.60 -1.12 8.21
CA CYS A 105 9.53 -0.86 9.17
C CYS A 105 9.44 -2.00 10.20
N MET A 106 8.73 -1.73 11.29
CA MET A 106 8.60 -2.67 12.40
C MET A 106 7.24 -2.44 13.06
N LEU A 107 6.67 -3.51 13.63
CA LEU A 107 5.53 -3.36 14.53
C LEU A 107 5.89 -2.50 15.74
N LEU A 108 4.93 -1.74 16.24
CA LEU A 108 5.19 -0.90 17.41
C LEU A 108 5.38 -1.82 18.60
N PHE A 109 6.57 -1.78 19.18
CA PHE A 109 6.88 -2.55 20.35
C PHE A 109 6.01 -2.10 21.52
N LYS A 110 5.35 -3.07 22.17
CA LYS A 110 4.66 -2.89 23.44
C LYS A 110 5.26 -3.87 24.43
N SER A 111 5.54 -3.40 25.64
CA SER A 111 6.02 -4.29 26.70
C SER A 111 4.94 -5.29 27.09
N GLU A 112 5.37 -6.46 27.58
CA GLU A 112 4.46 -7.53 28.00
C GLU A 112 3.43 -7.07 29.04
N HIS A 113 3.87 -6.33 30.06
CA HIS A 113 2.98 -5.77 31.08
C HIS A 113 1.97 -4.77 30.50
N ALA A 114 2.42 -3.87 29.62
CA ALA A 114 1.53 -2.90 28.98
C ALA A 114 0.51 -3.59 28.06
N ARG A 115 0.93 -4.66 27.37
CA ARG A 115 0.06 -5.50 26.53
C ARG A 115 -1.02 -6.16 27.37
N LEU A 116 -0.66 -6.82 28.47
CA LEU A 116 -1.62 -7.47 29.36
C LEU A 116 -2.65 -6.47 29.91
N LEU A 117 -2.20 -5.30 30.36
CA LEU A 117 -3.10 -4.24 30.83
C LEU A 117 -4.05 -3.78 29.72
N LEU A 118 -3.52 -3.53 28.51
CA LEU A 118 -4.33 -3.10 27.36
C LEU A 118 -5.35 -4.17 26.96
N THR A 119 -4.97 -5.44 26.96
CA THR A 119 -5.86 -6.56 26.66
C THR A 119 -6.96 -6.65 27.71
N ILE A 120 -6.64 -6.57 29.01
CA ILE A 120 -7.64 -6.56 30.11
C ILE A 120 -8.66 -5.44 29.90
N LEU A 121 -8.20 -4.22 29.61
CA LEU A 121 -9.08 -3.07 29.35
C LEU A 121 -9.95 -3.26 28.09
N LYS A 122 -9.48 -4.06 27.13
CA LYS A 122 -10.17 -4.32 25.86
C LYS A 122 -11.04 -5.59 25.87
N ILE A 123 -11.06 -6.40 26.93
CA ILE A 123 -11.79 -7.69 26.95
C ILE A 123 -13.26 -7.52 26.53
N ALA A 124 -13.98 -6.59 27.18
CA ALA A 124 -15.41 -6.38 26.90
C ALA A 124 -15.69 -6.01 25.43
N PRO A 125 -15.05 -4.96 24.83
CA PRO A 125 -15.28 -4.63 23.43
C PRO A 125 -14.71 -5.65 22.43
N LEU A 126 -13.68 -6.42 22.79
CA LEU A 126 -13.15 -7.51 21.95
C LEU A 126 -14.16 -8.66 21.84
N ILE A 127 -14.73 -9.12 22.96
CA ILE A 127 -15.74 -10.20 22.97
C ILE A 127 -17.02 -9.74 22.25
N ALA A 128 -17.40 -8.47 22.41
CA ALA A 128 -18.53 -7.89 21.69
C ALA A 128 -18.27 -7.66 20.19
N GLY A 129 -17.03 -7.86 19.71
CA GLY A 129 -16.66 -7.70 18.30
C GLY A 129 -16.54 -6.25 17.81
N TYR A 130 -16.48 -5.27 18.72
CA TYR A 130 -16.36 -3.85 18.36
C TYR A 130 -14.92 -3.44 18.00
N ILE A 131 -13.93 -4.15 18.54
CA ILE A 131 -12.50 -3.82 18.37
C ILE A 131 -11.75 -5.09 17.93
N LEU A 132 -10.64 -4.90 17.20
CA LEU A 132 -9.68 -5.95 16.84
C LEU A 132 -8.31 -5.66 17.46
N GLU A 133 -7.55 -6.71 17.77
CA GLU A 133 -6.14 -6.59 18.19
C GLU A 133 -5.21 -6.56 16.96
N SER A 134 -5.28 -5.47 16.21
CA SER A 134 -4.46 -5.22 15.04
C SER A 134 -3.78 -3.86 15.12
N GLN A 135 -2.60 -3.77 14.52
CA GLN A 135 -1.87 -2.54 14.34
C GLN A 135 -1.75 -2.19 12.85
N THR A 136 -2.02 -0.93 12.52
CA THR A 136 -1.76 -0.39 11.18
C THR A 136 -0.44 0.39 11.16
N ILE A 137 0.48 -0.03 10.30
CA ILE A 137 1.75 0.63 10.02
C ILE A 137 1.57 1.46 8.74
N SER A 138 2.00 2.71 8.74
CA SER A 138 2.00 3.58 7.57
C SER A 138 3.43 3.85 7.10
N VAL A 139 3.76 3.41 5.88
CA VAL A 139 5.08 3.64 5.27
C VAL A 139 4.93 4.59 4.10
N LYS A 140 5.61 5.73 4.16
CA LYS A 140 5.51 6.82 3.17
C LYS A 140 6.70 6.78 2.22
N PHE A 141 6.42 6.67 0.94
CA PHE A 141 7.38 6.74 -0.16
C PHE A 141 7.17 8.07 -0.87
N GLN A 142 8.17 8.97 -0.82
CA GLN A 142 8.09 10.31 -1.38
C GLN A 142 9.34 10.64 -2.20
N GLY A 143 9.24 11.64 -3.08
CA GLY A 143 10.39 12.16 -3.83
C GLY A 143 10.57 11.54 -5.21
N PHE A 144 9.62 10.72 -5.66
CA PHE A 144 9.60 10.25 -7.05
C PHE A 144 9.07 11.34 -7.98
N THR A 145 9.78 11.59 -9.08
CA THR A 145 9.33 12.45 -10.17
C THR A 145 9.10 11.59 -11.40
N GLU A 146 7.91 11.69 -11.97
CA GLU A 146 7.53 10.95 -13.18
C GLU A 146 8.47 11.31 -14.34
N GLY A 147 8.99 10.28 -15.01
CA GLY A 147 9.91 10.44 -16.14
C GLY A 147 9.19 10.74 -17.46
N HIS A 148 9.88 10.52 -18.57
CA HIS A 148 9.24 10.59 -19.90
C HIS A 148 8.30 9.39 -20.15
N MET A 149 8.63 8.23 -19.56
CA MET A 149 7.75 7.06 -19.57
C MET A 149 6.84 7.10 -18.35
N PRO A 150 5.50 7.03 -18.52
CA PRO A 150 4.56 7.10 -17.41
C PRO A 150 4.53 5.79 -16.59
N THR A 151 4.36 5.93 -15.28
CA THR A 151 4.02 4.84 -14.36
C THR A 151 2.64 4.30 -14.69
N SER A 152 2.54 2.99 -14.92
CA SER A 152 1.27 2.32 -15.22
C SER A 152 0.79 1.45 -14.05
N CYS A 153 1.71 0.98 -13.20
CA CYS A 153 1.45 -0.02 -12.17
C CYS A 153 2.45 0.16 -11.02
N LEU A 154 2.02 -0.04 -9.78
CA LEU A 154 2.92 -0.19 -8.64
C LEU A 154 3.01 -1.66 -8.25
N ARG A 155 4.21 -2.12 -7.94
CA ARG A 155 4.47 -3.44 -7.35
C ARG A 155 4.96 -3.25 -5.93
N VAL A 156 4.24 -3.80 -4.97
CA VAL A 156 4.58 -3.76 -3.55
C VAL A 156 5.09 -5.13 -3.13
N LEU A 157 6.27 -5.17 -2.50
CA LEU A 157 6.88 -6.37 -1.97
C LEU A 157 7.14 -6.21 -0.48
N ILE A 158 7.05 -7.32 0.24
CA ILE A 158 7.46 -7.43 1.64
C ILE A 158 8.69 -8.35 1.68
N GLU A 159 9.80 -7.82 2.19
CA GLU A 159 11.10 -8.48 2.32
C GLU A 159 11.41 -8.79 3.80
#